data_AF-A0A0B5HHI9-F1
#
_entry.id   AF-A0A0B5HHI9-F1
#
_cell.length_a   1.000
_cell.length_b   1.000
_cell.length_c   1.000
_cell.angle_alpha   90.00
_cell.angle_beta   90.00
_cell.angle_gamma   90.00
#
_symmetry.space_group_name_H-M   'P 1'
#
loop_
_entity.id
_entity.type
_entity.pdbx_description
1 polymer ?
#
loop_
_entity_poly.entity_id
_entity_poly.type
_entity_poly.pdbx_seq_one_letter_code
_entity_poly.pdbx_strand_id
1 'polypeptide(L)'
;MVSYSNAIVALLIVAGIAVLGTAVLKLGEKPANVQLENTQENYQQFVGAELSDKCAVPPGYTEEAWREHMGHHPDRYAECL
;
A
#
# COMPACT_ATOMS: atom_id res chain seq x y z
N MET A 1 23.03 49.43 -4.01
CA MET A 1 24.08 48.58 -3.41
C MET A 1 23.40 47.70 -2.38
N VAL A 2 23.17 46.42 -2.68
CA VAL A 2 22.58 45.50 -1.69
C VAL A 2 23.63 45.30 -0.61
N SER A 3 23.33 45.66 0.64
CA SER A 3 24.23 45.42 1.76
C SER A 3 24.50 43.91 1.85
N TYR A 4 25.75 43.52 2.09
CA TYR A 4 26.18 42.13 2.18
C TYR A 4 25.30 41.31 3.15
N SER A 5 24.83 41.96 4.23
CA SER A 5 23.88 41.39 5.18
C SER A 5 22.52 41.04 4.54
N ASN A 6 22.00 41.89 3.66
CA ASN A 6 20.72 41.63 2.97
C ASN A 6 20.86 40.50 1.95
N ALA A 7 22.03 40.36 1.32
CA ALA A 7 22.32 39.25 0.41
C ALA A 7 22.39 37.90 1.15
N ILE A 8 23.02 37.86 2.33
CA ILE A 8 23.08 36.65 3.17
C ILE A 8 21.69 36.25 3.66
N VAL A 9 20.91 37.21 4.17
CA VAL A 9 19.54 36.94 4.66
C VAL A 9 18.66 36.40 3.54
N ALA A 10 18.74 36.97 2.32
CA ALA A 10 18.00 36.47 1.17
C ALA A 10 18.39 35.02 0.81
N LEU A 11 19.68 34.69 0.87
CA LEU A 11 20.19 33.35 0.58
C LEU A 11 19.67 32.29 1.57
N LEU A 12 19.63 32.64 2.87
CA LEU A 12 19.11 31.75 3.91
C LEU A 12 17.61 31.48 3.77
N ILE A 13 16.83 32.50 3.42
CA ILE A 13 15.40 32.35 3.18
C ILE A 13 15.13 31.42 1.99
N VAL A 14 15.86 31.61 0.88
CA VAL A 14 15.73 30.76 -0.31
C VAL A 14 16.10 29.30 0.00
N ALA A 15 17.20 29.09 0.73
CA ALA A 15 17.60 27.75 1.16
C ALA A 15 16.53 27.09 2.07
N GLY A 16 15.95 27.84 3.01
CA GLY A 16 14.88 27.35 3.89
C GLY A 16 13.61 26.95 3.11
N ILE A 17 13.19 27.78 2.15
CA ILE A 17 12.02 27.48 1.30
C ILE A 17 12.28 26.24 0.44
N ALA A 18 13.49 26.06 -0.10
CA ALA A 18 13.83 24.88 -0.88
C ALA A 18 13.75 23.59 -0.05
N VAL A 19 14.26 23.61 1.19
CA VAL A 19 14.18 22.45 2.10
C VAL A 19 12.72 22.14 2.46
N LEU A 20 11.93 23.15 2.82
CA LEU A 20 10.51 22.96 3.15
C LEU A 20 9.69 22.48 1.95
N GLY A 21 9.93 23.03 0.76
CA GLY A 21 9.26 22.62 -0.48
C GLY A 21 9.50 21.15 -0.84
N THR A 22 10.74 20.67 -0.68
CA THR A 22 11.06 19.25 -0.94
C THR A 22 10.44 18.30 0.08
N ALA A 23 10.33 18.70 1.34
CA ALA A 23 9.67 17.89 2.37
C ALA A 23 8.16 17.74 2.11
N VAL A 24 7.49 18.81 1.68
CA VAL A 24 6.05 18.79 1.31
C VAL A 24 5.81 17.88 0.10
N LEU A 25 6.70 17.91 -0.90
CA LEU A 25 6.57 17.05 -2.08
C LEU A 25 6.66 15.56 -1.75
N LYS A 26 7.57 15.17 -0.85
CA LYS A 26 7.71 13.77 -0.42
C LYS A 26 6.52 13.26 0.40
N LEU A 27 5.86 14.14 1.15
CA LEU A 27 4.66 13.78 1.92
C LEU A 27 3.41 13.65 1.03
N GLY A 28 3.44 14.21 -0.18
CA GLY A 28 2.34 14.16 -1.14
C GLY A 28 2.38 12.96 -2.09
N GLU A 29 3.41 12.11 -2.02
CA GLU A 29 3.49 10.89 -2.81
C GLU A 29 2.36 9.95 -2.36
N LYS A 30 1.30 9.87 -3.16
CA LYS A 30 0.29 8.82 -2.99
C LYS A 30 1.00 7.47 -3.12
N PRO A 31 0.65 6.47 -2.29
CA PRO A 31 1.14 5.12 -2.51
C PRO A 31 0.85 4.74 -3.96
N ALA A 32 1.84 4.15 -4.63
CA ALA A 32 1.72 3.69 -6.00
C ALA A 32 0.42 2.88 -6.14
N ASN A 33 -0.26 3.04 -7.27
CA ASN A 33 -1.43 2.23 -7.60
C ASN A 33 -0.97 0.76 -7.58
N VAL A 34 -1.32 0.03 -6.52
CA VAL A 34 -0.92 -1.36 -6.34
C VAL A 34 -1.81 -2.18 -7.28
N GLN A 35 -1.35 -2.31 -8.52
CA GLN A 35 -1.93 -3.28 -9.43
C GLN A 35 -1.46 -4.65 -8.97
N LEU A 36 -2.38 -5.44 -8.42
CA LEU A 36 -2.11 -6.82 -8.03
C LEU A 36 -1.82 -7.63 -9.29
N GLU A 37 -0.55 -7.96 -9.50
CA GLU A 37 -0.13 -8.86 -10.55
C GLU A 37 -0.38 -10.31 -10.12
N ASN A 38 -0.79 -11.16 -11.06
CA ASN A 38 -0.94 -12.60 -10.82
C ASN A 38 0.46 -13.26 -10.90
N THR A 39 1.22 -13.11 -9.82
CA THR A 39 2.55 -13.72 -9.65
C THR A 39 2.47 -14.84 -8.62
N GLN A 40 3.41 -15.79 -8.71
CA GLN A 40 3.54 -16.85 -7.72
C GLN A 40 3.77 -16.30 -6.30
N GLU A 41 4.54 -15.21 -6.17
CA GLU A 41 4.79 -14.57 -4.88
C GLU A 41 3.50 -14.05 -4.24
N ASN A 42 2.68 -13.32 -4.99
CA ASN A 42 1.41 -12.80 -4.50
C ASN A 42 0.47 -13.95 -4.12
N TYR A 43 0.40 -15.01 -4.93
CA TYR A 43 -0.38 -16.20 -4.59
C TYR A 43 0.05 -16.81 -3.26
N GLN A 44 1.35 -16.99 -3.02
CA GLN A 44 1.86 -17.51 -1.75
C GLN A 44 1.55 -16.59 -0.56
N GLN A 45 1.58 -15.27 -0.76
CA GLN A 45 1.19 -14.31 0.28
C GLN A 45 -0.29 -14.44 0.65
N PHE A 46 -1.19 -14.57 -0.33
CA PHE A 46 -2.62 -14.77 -0.07
C PHE A 46 -2.89 -16.10 0.64
N VAL A 47 -2.29 -17.18 0.15
CA VAL A 47 -2.38 -18.51 0.78
C VAL A 47 -1.85 -18.49 2.21
N GLY A 48 -0.78 -17.75 2.47
CA GLY A 48 -0.20 -17.60 3.81
C GLY A 48 -1.02 -16.72 4.76
N ALA A 49 -1.93 -15.90 4.23
CA ALA A 49 -2.83 -15.06 5.01
C ALA A 49 -4.16 -15.74 5.38
N GLU A 50 -4.41 -16.95 4.85
CA GLU A 50 -5.58 -17.74 5.19
C GLU A 50 -5.56 -18.23 6.65
N LEU A 51 -6.74 -18.53 7.17
CA LEU A 51 -6.88 -19.18 8.46
C LEU A 51 -6.30 -20.60 8.42
N SER A 52 -5.86 -21.09 9.58
CA SER A 52 -5.40 -22.48 9.72
C SER A 52 -6.47 -23.50 9.32
N ASP A 53 -7.74 -23.18 9.57
CA ASP A 53 -8.89 -23.88 9.00
C ASP A 53 -9.37 -23.10 7.77
N LYS A 54 -8.96 -23.56 6.60
CA LYS A 54 -9.28 -22.92 5.31
C LYS A 54 -10.78 -22.97 4.96
N CYS A 55 -11.56 -23.83 5.61
CA CYS A 55 -13.00 -23.91 5.40
C CYS A 55 -13.77 -22.92 6.29
N ALA A 56 -13.15 -22.40 7.35
CA ALA A 56 -13.78 -21.45 8.25
C ALA A 56 -13.88 -20.06 7.60
N VAL A 57 -15.01 -19.36 7.83
CA VAL A 57 -15.20 -18.01 7.31
C VAL A 57 -14.25 -17.02 7.98
N PRO A 58 -13.41 -16.31 7.21
CA PRO A 58 -12.49 -15.34 7.77
C PRO A 58 -13.22 -14.09 8.29
N PRO A 59 -12.66 -13.39 9.30
CA PRO A 59 -13.23 -12.14 9.80
C PRO A 59 -13.47 -11.13 8.68
N GLY A 60 -14.67 -10.54 8.64
CA GLY A 60 -15.05 -9.56 7.62
C GLY A 60 -15.68 -10.14 6.36
N TYR A 61 -15.77 -11.48 6.23
CA TYR A 61 -16.55 -12.15 5.20
C TYR A 61 -17.88 -12.67 5.76
N THR A 62 -18.87 -12.82 4.89
CA THR A 62 -20.09 -13.59 5.17
C THR A 62 -19.92 -15.03 4.69
N GLU A 63 -20.74 -15.94 5.23
CA GLU A 63 -20.80 -17.34 4.80
C GLU A 63 -21.04 -17.47 3.29
N GLU A 64 -21.97 -16.67 2.74
CA GLU A 64 -22.29 -16.69 1.32
C GLU A 64 -21.11 -16.24 0.46
N ALA A 65 -20.45 -15.15 0.85
CA ALA A 65 -19.31 -14.59 0.11
C ALA A 65 -18.09 -15.53 0.18
N TRP A 66 -17.87 -16.17 1.33
CA TRP A 66 -16.78 -17.13 1.46
C TRP A 66 -17.06 -18.42 0.67
N ARG A 67 -18.29 -18.92 0.67
CA ARG A 67 -18.70 -20.05 -0.16
C ARG A 67 -18.56 -19.76 -1.66
N GLU A 68 -18.92 -18.56 -2.10
CA GLU A 68 -18.71 -18.10 -3.48
C GLU A 68 -17.21 -18.05 -3.81
N HIS A 69 -16.40 -17.44 -2.95
CA HIS A 69 -14.94 -17.38 -3.10
C HIS A 69 -14.32 -18.77 -3.26
N MET A 70 -14.64 -19.70 -2.36
CA MET A 70 -14.15 -21.08 -2.41
C MET A 70 -14.57 -21.78 -3.72
N GLY A 71 -15.78 -21.48 -4.24
CA GLY A 71 -16.29 -22.02 -5.50
C GLY A 71 -15.48 -21.63 -6.74
N HIS A 72 -14.73 -20.52 -6.68
CA HIS A 72 -13.79 -20.13 -7.73
C HIS A 72 -12.46 -20.91 -7.69
N HIS A 73 -12.18 -21.60 -6.59
CA HIS A 73 -10.91 -22.29 -6.32
C HIS A 73 -11.14 -23.76 -5.91
N PRO A 74 -11.77 -24.59 -6.77
CA PRO A 74 -12.14 -25.97 -6.45
C PRO A 74 -10.93 -26.89 -6.26
N ASP A 75 -9.75 -26.51 -6.76
CA ASP A 75 -8.49 -27.21 -6.52
C ASP A 75 -8.04 -27.12 -5.06
N ARG A 76 -8.42 -26.04 -4.37
CA ARG A 76 -7.99 -25.76 -2.99
C ARG A 76 -9.07 -26.04 -1.96
N TYR A 77 -10.34 -25.84 -2.31
CA TYR A 77 -11.47 -25.93 -1.36
C TYR A 77 -12.45 -27.07 -1.68
N ALA A 78 -12.01 -28.10 -2.43
CA ALA A 78 -12.85 -29.25 -2.79
C ALA A 78 -13.53 -29.92 -1.57
N GLU A 79 -12.87 -29.92 -0.41
CA GLU A 79 -13.41 -30.50 0.82
C GLU A 79 -14.28 -29.55 1.64
N CYS A 80 -14.32 -28.26 1.29
CA CYS A 80 -15.06 -27.23 2.03
C CYS A 80 -16.45 -26.95 1.43
N LEU A 81 -16.74 -27.51 0.24
CA LEU A 81 -17.96 -27.25 -0.55
C LEU A 81 -18.84 -28.49 -0.72
#